data_AF-A0A3C1PVB4-F1
#
_entry.id   AF-A0A3C1PVB4-F1
#
_cell.length_a   1.000
_cell.length_b   1.000
_cell.length_c   1.000
_cell.angle_alpha   90.00
_cell.angle_beta   90.00
_cell.angle_gamma   90.00
#
_symmetry.space_group_name_H-M   'P 1'
#
loop_
_entity.id
_entity.type
_entity.pdbx_description
1 polymer ?
#
loop_
_entity_poly.entity_id
_entity_poly.type
_entity_poly.pdbx_seq_one_letter_code
_entity_poly.pdbx_strand_id
1 'polypeptide(L)' 'DNAIVMHPGPINRGVEIANEVADGQQAVILDQVTNGIAIRMAVMAMTLSTQQDEQS' A
#
# COMPACT_ATOMS: atom_id res chain seq x y z
N ASP A 1 -18.68 7.52 -8.46
CA ASP A 1 -18.99 6.09 -8.71
C ASP A 1 -17.77 5.17 -8.80
N ASN A 2 -16.54 5.67 -8.96
CA ASN A 2 -15.32 4.84 -9.06
C ASN A 2 -14.35 5.00 -7.87
N ALA A 3 -14.85 5.34 -6.69
CA ALA A 3 -14.00 5.46 -5.51
C ALA A 3 -13.61 4.07 -4.99
N ILE A 4 -12.37 3.94 -4.52
CA ILE A 4 -11.85 2.73 -3.88
C ILE A 4 -11.59 3.00 -2.40
N VAL A 5 -11.62 1.94 -1.59
CA VAL A 5 -11.36 2.01 -0.15
C VAL A 5 -9.98 1.41 0.13
N MET A 6 -9.14 2.21 0.78
CA MET A 6 -7.76 1.89 1.15
C MET A 6 -7.58 2.05 2.66
N HIS A 7 -6.70 1.25 3.26
CA HIS A 7 -6.29 1.38 4.65
C HIS A 7 -4.94 0.68 4.87
N PRO A 8 -3.92 1.35 5.45
CA PRO A 8 -2.58 0.76 5.61
C PRO A 8 -2.50 -0.32 6.71
N GLY A 9 -3.46 -0.32 7.65
CA GLY A 9 -3.55 -1.28 8.76
C GLY A 9 -2.63 -0.95 9.95
N PRO A 10 -2.78 -1.64 11.10
CA PRO A 10 -3.89 -2.55 11.45
C PRO A 10 -5.23 -1.80 11.51
N ILE A 11 -6.35 -2.51 11.29
CA ILE A 11 -7.68 -1.91 11.12
C ILE A 11 -8.52 -2.12 12.37
N ASN A 12 -9.01 -1.04 12.99
CA ASN A 12 -9.98 -1.11 14.08
C ASN A 12 -11.42 -1.04 13.50
N ARG A 13 -11.94 -2.20 13.13
CA ARG A 13 -13.30 -2.35 12.57
C ARG A 13 -14.38 -1.90 13.55
N GLY A 14 -15.39 -1.19 13.04
CA GLY A 14 -16.48 -0.62 13.84
C GLY A 14 -16.11 0.67 14.57
N VAL A 15 -14.86 1.12 14.50
CA VAL A 15 -14.39 2.40 15.07
C VAL A 15 -13.88 3.31 13.95
N GLU A 16 -12.90 2.85 13.18
CA GLU A 16 -12.27 3.61 12.08
C GLU A 16 -13.01 3.43 10.76
N ILE A 17 -13.57 2.23 10.56
CA ILE A 17 -14.24 1.83 9.32
C ILE A 17 -15.35 0.83 9.63
N ALA A 18 -16.51 1.00 8.99
CA ALA A 18 -17.60 0.04 9.07
C ALA A 18 -17.22 -1.29 8.42
N ASN A 19 -17.69 -2.41 8.96
CA ASN A 19 -17.36 -3.75 8.44
C ASN A 19 -17.72 -3.89 6.96
N GLU A 20 -18.92 -3.44 6.57
CA GLU A 20 -19.41 -3.47 5.18
C GLU A 20 -18.56 -2.65 4.20
N VAL A 21 -17.87 -1.62 4.69
CA VAL A 21 -16.97 -0.80 3.86
C VAL A 21 -15.61 -1.46 3.74
N ALA A 22 -15.09 -2.05 4.82
CA ALA A 22 -13.81 -2.77 4.83
C ALA A 22 -13.85 -4.07 4.00
N ASP A 23 -15.01 -4.72 3.92
CA ASP A 23 -15.24 -5.96 3.16
C ASP A 23 -16.01 -5.72 1.85
N GLY A 24 -16.30 -4.46 1.53
CA GLY A 24 -17.08 -4.08 0.35
C GLY A 24 -16.32 -4.33 -0.95
N GLN A 25 -17.04 -4.40 -2.07
CA GLN A 25 -16.45 -4.68 -3.39
C GLN A 25 -15.39 -3.65 -3.84
N GLN A 26 -15.45 -2.43 -3.30
CA GLN A 26 -14.50 -1.35 -3.59
C GLN A 26 -13.27 -1.37 -2.67
N ALA A 27 -13.20 -2.29 -1.71
CA ALA A 27 -12.08 -2.41 -0.78
C ALA A 27 -10.88 -3.10 -1.43
N VAL A 28 -9.76 -2.39 -1.48
CA VAL A 28 -8.47 -2.88 -2.01
C VAL A 28 -7.39 -2.91 -0.93
N ILE A 29 -7.80 -3.08 0.33
CA ILE A 29 -6.94 -2.96 1.50
C ILE A 29 -5.80 -3.99 1.48
N LEU A 30 -6.11 -5.26 1.17
CA LEU A 30 -5.09 -6.30 1.10
C LEU A 30 -4.15 -6.11 -0.10
N ASP A 31 -4.69 -5.67 -1.24
CA ASP A 31 -3.89 -5.37 -2.42
C ASP A 31 -2.93 -4.21 -2.15
N GLN A 32 -3.40 -3.15 -1.49
CA GLN A 32 -2.57 -2.03 -1.05
C GLN A 32 -1.40 -2.49 -0.18
N VAL A 33 -1.67 -3.30 0.85
CA VAL A 33 -0.62 -3.79 1.78
C VAL A 33 0.38 -4.67 1.03
N THR A 34 -0.11 -5.55 0.15
CA THR A 34 0.72 -6.43 -0.69
C THR A 34 1.61 -5.61 -1.63
N ASN A 35 1.04 -4.61 -2.31
CA ASN A 35 1.76 -3.72 -3.22
C ASN A 35 2.86 -2.91 -2.50
N GLY A 36 2.74 -2.69 -1.19
CA GLY A 36 3.78 -2.06 -0.37
C GLY A 36 5.12 -2.80 -0.37
N ILE A 37 5.16 -4.10 -0.66
CA ILE A 37 6.43 -4.84 -0.83
C ILE A 37 7.11 -4.40 -2.13
N ALA A 38 6.38 -4.42 -3.25
CA ALA A 38 6.90 -4.02 -4.55
C ALA A 38 7.42 -2.59 -4.55
N ILE A 39 6.67 -1.65 -3.94
CA ILE A 39 7.09 -0.25 -3.83
C ILE A 39 8.38 -0.11 -3.01
N ARG A 40 8.49 -0.79 -1.85
CA ARG A 40 9.74 -0.75 -1.06
C ARG A 40 10.92 -1.32 -1.83
N MET A 41 10.74 -2.43 -2.54
CA MET A 41 11.80 -3.00 -3.39
C MET A 41 12.24 -2.02 -4.47
N ALA A 42 11.29 -1.37 -5.15
CA ALA A 42 11.60 -0.37 -6.18
C ALA A 42 12.36 0.83 -5.60
N VAL A 43 11.90 1.37 -4.47
CA VAL A 43 12.58 2.49 -3.79
C VAL A 43 14.00 2.11 -3.39
N MET A 44 14.21 0.94 -2.77
CA MET A 44 15.54 0.47 -2.39
C MET A 44 16.44 0.29 -3.63
N ALA A 45 15.92 -0.34 -4.69
CA ALA A 45 16.66 -0.53 -5.93
C ALA A 45 17.10 0.81 -6.53
N MET A 46 16.20 1.79 -6.61
CA MET A 46 16.52 3.13 -7.09
C MET A 46 17.61 3.78 -6.24
N THR A 47 17.45 3.81 -4.91
CA THR A 47 18.42 4.45 -4.01
C THR A 47 19.79 3.77 -4.00
N LEU A 48 19.84 2.45 -4.20
CA LEU A 48 21.11 1.71 -4.27
C LEU A 48 21.75 1.86 -5.64
N SER A 49 20.97 1.93 -6.73
CA SER A 49 21.49 2.19 -8.08
C SER A 49 22.07 3.60 -8.21
N THR A 50 21.43 4.62 -7.62
CA THR A 50 21.96 6.00 -7.64
C THR A 50 23.33 6.10 -6.95
N GLN A 51 23.59 5.28 -5.91
CA GLN A 51 24.91 5.25 -5.26
C GLN A 51 26.00 4.63 -6.14
N GLN A 52 25.65 3.74 -7.09
CA GLN A 52 26.62 3.14 -8.01
C GLN A 52 26.99 4.12 -9.14
N ASP A 53 26.02 4.90 -9.61
CA ASP A 53 26.25 5.94 -10.63
C ASP A 53 27.09 7.11 -10.11
N GLU A 54 26.96 7.48 -8.83
CA GLU A 54 27.78 8.55 -8.22
C GLU A 54 29.22 8.13 -7.88
N GLN A 55 29.51 6.81 -7.84
CA GLN A 55 30.86 6.26 -7.59
C GLN A 55 31.60 5.86 -8.88
N SER A 56 30.96 6.01 -10.04
CA SER A 56 31.50 5.73 -11.38
C SER A 56 31.90 7.02 -12.09
#